data_AF-A0A7S3B7X8-F1
#
_entry.id   AF-A0A7S3B7X8-F1
#
_cell.length_a   1.000
_cell.length_b   1.000
_cell.length_c   1.000
_cell.angle_alpha   90.00
_cell.angle_beta   90.00
_cell.angle_gamma   90.00
#
_symmetry.space_group_name_H-M   'P 1'
#
loop_
_entity.id
_entity.type
_entity.pdbx_description
1 polymer ?
#
loop_
_entity_poly.entity_id
_entity_poly.type
_entity_poly.pdbx_seq_one_letter_code
_entity_poly.pdbx_strand_id
1 'polypeptide(L)'
;GRGLERRHLFLASRDLVFVPSDLRQEGQRSGAMLLHYGPRRPNRTSNHFGGHILVAPNSAGFGAPLAPLEHPARHFLFAMMDEKLNVQRRKLGPVLRLLNASRPDVHYFPIGDHRTMSLSPAAAHRLMTSSLLCPIIQGDLPYQHRLFDAIATGCVPLLFAYTTHFDGRPCEAWSWDPATARRALWGFPQNRVQACCIEHTLPYHRTVDWREITVRLDGALLSRPAEEIARAIASLDRAALELKRRRLEEVRQRFVYDWSGKSADAFSSTIEEVCAHLGVS
;
A
#
# COMPACT_ATOMS: atom_id res chain seq x y z
N GLY A 1 -5.95 -39.81 -6.58
CA GLY A 1 -6.56 -38.48 -6.68
C GLY A 1 -7.43 -38.25 -5.46
N ARG A 2 -7.08 -37.29 -4.60
CA ARG A 2 -7.99 -36.77 -3.57
C ARG A 2 -8.62 -35.51 -4.15
N GLY A 3 -9.95 -35.54 -4.27
CA GLY A 3 -10.73 -34.55 -5.00
C GLY A 3 -10.55 -33.14 -4.46
N LEU A 4 -10.64 -32.18 -5.38
CA LEU A 4 -10.81 -30.75 -5.13
C LEU A 4 -12.17 -30.47 -4.45
N GLU A 5 -12.41 -31.02 -3.25
CA GLU A 5 -13.61 -30.72 -2.45
C GLU A 5 -13.48 -29.40 -1.65
N ARG A 6 -12.55 -28.52 -2.04
CA ARG A 6 -12.45 -27.17 -1.45
C ARG A 6 -13.50 -26.29 -2.11
N ARG A 7 -14.67 -26.17 -1.47
CA ARG A 7 -15.70 -25.21 -1.88
C ARG A 7 -15.20 -23.80 -1.56
N HIS A 8 -14.80 -23.08 -2.59
CA HIS A 8 -14.35 -21.70 -2.48
C HIS A 8 -15.55 -20.79 -2.16
N LEU A 9 -15.47 -20.05 -1.05
CA LEU A 9 -16.48 -19.07 -0.68
C LEU A 9 -15.97 -17.67 -1.05
N PHE A 10 -16.45 -17.15 -2.18
CA PHE A 10 -16.13 -15.80 -2.64
C PHE A 10 -17.04 -14.78 -1.95
N LEU A 11 -16.54 -14.07 -0.94
CA LEU A 11 -17.29 -13.02 -0.25
C LEU A 11 -16.73 -11.65 -0.62
N ALA A 12 -17.31 -11.05 -1.66
CA ALA A 12 -17.07 -9.65 -1.98
C ALA A 12 -17.77 -8.77 -0.93
N SER A 13 -17.03 -8.34 0.09
CA SER A 13 -17.48 -7.26 0.95
C SER A 13 -16.41 -6.18 1.03
N ARG A 14 -16.85 -4.92 1.05
CA ARG A 14 -16.01 -3.73 1.28
C ARG A 14 -15.23 -3.80 2.60
N ASP A 15 -15.67 -4.65 3.52
CA ASP A 15 -15.07 -4.85 4.83
C ASP A 15 -15.58 -6.19 5.38
N LEU A 16 -14.65 -7.09 5.77
CA LEU A 16 -14.98 -8.38 6.39
C LEU A 16 -15.95 -8.27 7.56
N VAL A 17 -16.05 -7.11 8.21
CA VAL A 17 -17.03 -6.86 9.27
C VAL A 17 -18.46 -7.13 8.82
N PHE A 18 -18.78 -6.93 7.53
CA PHE A 18 -20.10 -7.15 6.95
C PHE A 18 -20.38 -8.61 6.59
N VAL A 19 -19.37 -9.48 6.57
CA VAL A 19 -19.62 -10.91 6.45
C VAL A 19 -20.13 -11.42 7.80
N PRO A 20 -21.29 -12.09 7.88
CA PRO A 20 -21.78 -12.73 9.10
C PRO A 20 -20.72 -13.61 9.78
N SER A 21 -20.65 -13.57 11.12
CA SER A 21 -19.59 -14.26 11.88
C SER A 21 -19.60 -15.77 11.73
N ASP A 22 -20.79 -16.35 11.60
CA ASP A 22 -21.04 -17.76 11.31
C ASP A 22 -20.48 -18.15 9.94
N LEU A 23 -20.75 -17.38 8.88
CA LEU A 23 -20.15 -17.62 7.56
C LEU A 23 -18.62 -17.52 7.57
N ARG A 24 -18.05 -16.58 8.34
CA ARG A 24 -16.59 -16.49 8.53
C ARG A 24 -16.03 -17.72 9.25
N GLN A 25 -16.69 -18.17 10.31
CA GLN A 25 -16.26 -19.34 11.09
C GLN A 25 -16.38 -20.63 10.28
N GLU A 26 -17.46 -20.79 9.53
CA GLU A 26 -17.69 -21.96 8.68
C GLU A 26 -16.72 -21.99 7.50
N GLY A 27 -16.47 -20.84 6.87
CA GLY A 27 -15.42 -20.69 5.87
C GLY A 27 -14.05 -21.11 6.41
N GLN A 28 -13.71 -20.72 7.65
CA GLN A 28 -12.46 -21.15 8.28
C GLN A 28 -12.43 -22.66 8.53
N ARG A 29 -13.49 -23.24 9.11
CA ARG A 29 -13.55 -24.69 9.40
C ARG A 29 -13.44 -25.53 8.14
N SER A 30 -14.04 -25.06 7.05
CA SER A 30 -14.01 -25.72 5.73
C SER A 30 -12.73 -25.46 4.93
N GLY A 31 -11.81 -24.63 5.44
CA GLY A 31 -10.61 -24.23 4.71
C GLY A 31 -10.90 -23.37 3.48
N ALA A 32 -12.04 -22.68 3.46
CA ALA A 32 -12.42 -21.77 2.40
C ALA A 32 -11.45 -20.58 2.35
N MET A 33 -10.94 -20.31 1.16
CA MET A 33 -10.16 -19.12 0.86
C MET A 33 -11.09 -17.93 0.72
N LEU A 34 -10.79 -16.84 1.42
CA LEU A 34 -11.64 -15.66 1.41
C LEU A 34 -10.93 -14.50 0.70
N LEU A 35 -11.47 -14.11 -0.45
CA LEU A 35 -11.02 -12.94 -1.20
C LEU A 35 -11.59 -11.67 -0.57
N HIS A 36 -10.75 -10.67 -0.33
CA HIS A 36 -11.17 -9.42 0.26
C HIS A 36 -10.78 -8.22 -0.61
N TYR A 37 -11.73 -7.32 -0.85
CA TYR A 37 -11.51 -6.07 -1.57
C TYR A 37 -11.49 -4.92 -0.55
N GLY A 38 -10.31 -4.39 -0.23
CA GLY A 38 -10.17 -3.19 0.62
C GLY A 38 -9.75 -3.45 2.07
N PRO A 39 -10.11 -2.54 3.02
CA PRO A 39 -9.63 -2.59 4.39
C PRO A 39 -10.09 -3.75 5.23
N ARG A 40 -9.15 -4.58 5.72
CA ARG A 40 -9.44 -5.43 6.88
C ARG A 40 -9.51 -4.53 8.12
N ARG A 41 -10.68 -4.47 8.76
CA ARG A 41 -10.80 -4.14 10.19
C ARG A 41 -10.65 -5.42 10.99
N PRO A 42 -9.52 -5.70 11.63
CA PRO A 42 -9.47 -6.71 12.67
C PRO A 42 -10.32 -6.18 13.82
N ASN A 43 -11.53 -6.70 13.93
CA ASN A 43 -12.23 -6.67 15.20
C ASN A 43 -11.36 -7.41 16.23
N ARG A 44 -11.34 -6.92 17.46
CA ARG A 44 -10.55 -7.44 18.60
C ARG A 44 -10.71 -8.95 18.86
N THR A 45 -11.68 -9.61 18.26
CA THR A 45 -12.06 -11.00 18.53
C THR A 45 -11.67 -12.01 17.44
N SER A 46 -11.07 -11.61 16.32
CA SER A 46 -10.90 -12.51 15.15
C SER A 46 -9.46 -12.71 14.67
N ASN A 47 -8.56 -13.00 15.60
CA ASN A 47 -7.12 -13.25 15.36
C ASN A 47 -6.79 -14.64 14.76
N HIS A 48 -7.73 -15.34 14.12
CA HIS A 48 -7.53 -16.77 13.76
C HIS A 48 -7.65 -17.12 12.28
N PHE A 49 -7.82 -16.15 11.40
CA PHE A 49 -8.00 -16.49 9.98
C PHE A 49 -6.67 -16.66 9.24
N GLY A 50 -6.27 -17.90 8.95
CA GLY A 50 -5.26 -18.22 7.93
C GLY A 50 -5.96 -18.58 6.63
N GLY A 51 -5.69 -17.86 5.53
CA GLY A 51 -6.28 -18.16 4.21
C GLY A 51 -6.92 -16.98 3.46
N HIS A 52 -6.50 -15.75 3.73
CA HIS A 52 -6.99 -14.58 3.00
C HIS A 52 -6.07 -14.19 1.85
N ILE A 53 -6.66 -13.78 0.73
CA ILE A 53 -5.97 -13.08 -0.34
C ILE A 53 -6.55 -11.68 -0.40
N LEU A 54 -5.68 -10.66 -0.32
CA LEU A 54 -6.11 -9.29 -0.55
C LEU A 54 -6.15 -9.05 -2.05
N VAL A 55 -7.30 -8.59 -2.51
CA VAL A 55 -7.47 -8.07 -3.85
C VAL A 55 -7.28 -6.56 -3.78
N ALA A 56 -6.41 -6.02 -4.63
CA ALA A 56 -6.11 -4.60 -4.68
C ALA A 56 -7.43 -3.79 -4.78
N PRO A 57 -7.72 -2.87 -3.84
CA PRO A 57 -8.93 -2.08 -3.88
C PRO A 57 -8.93 -1.18 -5.11
N ASN A 58 -9.90 -1.49 -5.97
CA ASN A 58 -10.30 -0.74 -7.14
C ASN A 58 -10.68 0.70 -6.78
N SER A 59 -9.92 1.67 -7.31
CA SER A 59 -10.38 3.06 -7.43
C SER A 59 -9.78 3.81 -8.62
N ALA A 60 -8.65 3.35 -9.15
CA ALA A 60 -8.26 3.63 -10.51
C ALA A 60 -9.05 2.74 -11.48
N GLY A 61 -10.37 2.96 -11.52
CA GLY A 61 -11.20 2.43 -12.58
C GLY A 61 -10.75 3.03 -13.90
N PHE A 62 -9.94 2.30 -14.64
CA PHE A 62 -9.92 2.36 -16.08
C PHE A 62 -9.76 0.92 -16.51
N GLY A 63 -10.82 0.29 -17.02
CA GLY A 63 -10.76 -1.03 -17.66
C GLY A 63 -9.93 -1.02 -18.95
N ALA A 64 -8.87 -0.21 -18.97
CA ALA A 64 -8.01 0.13 -20.06
C ALA A 64 -6.55 0.12 -19.56
N PRO A 65 -5.60 -0.19 -20.45
CA PRO A 65 -4.17 -0.12 -20.13
C PRO A 65 -3.77 1.25 -19.58
N LEU A 66 -2.88 1.26 -18.60
CA LEU A 66 -2.30 2.51 -18.08
C LEU A 66 -1.42 3.16 -19.15
N ALA A 67 -1.63 4.45 -19.40
CA ALA A 67 -0.83 5.22 -20.35
C ALA A 67 0.64 5.29 -19.89
N PRO A 68 1.64 5.18 -20.78
CA PRO A 68 3.05 5.24 -20.44
C PRO A 68 3.44 6.48 -19.61
N LEU A 69 4.41 6.34 -18.73
CA LEU A 69 4.92 7.42 -17.90
C LEU A 69 5.91 8.29 -18.69
N GLU A 70 5.88 9.60 -18.41
CA GLU A 70 6.92 10.51 -18.87
C GLU A 70 8.18 10.37 -18.01
N HIS A 71 9.33 10.19 -18.66
CA HIS A 71 10.64 10.12 -18.01
C HIS A 71 11.58 11.20 -18.57
N PRO A 72 12.26 11.98 -17.70
CA PRO A 72 12.15 11.98 -16.23
C PRO A 72 10.83 12.59 -15.75
N ALA A 73 10.46 12.32 -14.49
CA ALA A 73 9.37 13.00 -13.80
C ALA A 73 9.58 14.51 -13.82
N ARG A 74 8.51 15.29 -13.99
CA ARG A 74 8.58 16.76 -13.96
C ARG A 74 8.71 17.28 -12.53
N HIS A 75 8.03 16.63 -11.59
CA HIS A 75 8.01 17.02 -10.19
C HIS A 75 8.75 16.00 -9.33
N PHE A 76 9.38 16.46 -8.25
CA PHE A 76 10.07 15.59 -7.32
C PHE A 76 9.11 14.90 -6.36
N LEU A 77 8.15 15.63 -5.80
CA LEU A 77 7.25 15.08 -4.78
C LEU A 77 5.86 15.66 -4.91
N PHE A 78 4.85 14.79 -4.79
CA PHE A 78 3.46 15.18 -4.57
C PHE A 78 2.95 14.61 -3.26
N ALA A 79 2.30 15.46 -2.47
CA ALA A 79 1.57 15.03 -1.29
C ALA A 79 0.25 15.78 -1.13
N MET A 80 -0.78 15.04 -0.75
CA MET A 80 -2.07 15.58 -0.38
C MET A 80 -2.61 14.77 0.79
N MET A 81 -2.70 15.38 1.97
CA MET A 81 -3.02 14.63 3.20
C MET A 81 -3.58 15.51 4.31
N ASP A 82 -4.41 14.90 5.16
CA ASP A 82 -4.85 15.53 6.40
C ASP A 82 -3.75 15.41 7.47
N GLU A 83 -3.29 16.53 7.99
CA GLU A 83 -2.23 16.58 9.01
C GLU A 83 -2.72 16.13 10.39
N LYS A 84 -4.00 16.27 10.71
CA LYS A 84 -4.54 16.02 12.05
C LYS A 84 -4.84 14.55 12.31
N LEU A 85 -5.02 13.74 11.26
CA LEU A 85 -5.49 12.35 11.36
C LEU A 85 -4.72 11.50 12.37
N ASN A 86 -3.39 11.59 12.39
CA ASN A 86 -2.55 10.84 13.31
C ASN A 86 -1.21 11.54 13.56
N VAL A 87 -0.46 11.01 14.54
CA VAL A 87 0.81 11.60 14.98
C VAL A 87 1.85 11.70 13.87
N GLN A 88 1.91 10.73 12.96
CA GLN A 88 2.91 10.75 11.89
C GLN A 88 2.58 11.79 10.82
N ARG A 89 1.29 11.98 10.50
CA ARG A 89 0.87 13.06 9.61
C ARG A 89 1.09 14.44 10.23
N ARG A 90 0.87 14.58 11.54
CA ARG A 90 1.20 15.83 12.27
C ARG A 90 2.70 16.13 12.22
N LYS A 91 3.54 15.09 12.26
CA LYS A 91 5.00 15.22 12.13
C LYS A 91 5.44 15.55 10.71
N LEU A 92 4.84 14.91 9.69
CA LEU A 92 5.24 15.15 8.29
C LEU A 92 4.63 16.43 7.69
N GLY A 93 3.53 16.96 8.22
CA GLY A 93 2.93 18.22 7.73
C GLY A 93 3.94 19.39 7.67
N PRO A 94 4.63 19.72 8.77
CA PRO A 94 5.70 20.72 8.77
C PRO A 94 6.83 20.41 7.77
N VAL A 95 7.24 19.15 7.65
CA VAL A 95 8.28 18.70 6.70
C VAL A 95 7.88 19.01 5.26
N LEU A 96 6.64 18.67 4.88
CA LEU A 96 6.13 18.90 3.53
C LEU A 96 5.95 20.39 3.24
N ARG A 97 5.55 21.20 4.24
CA ARG A 97 5.54 22.67 4.10
C ARG A 97 6.93 23.22 3.83
N LEU A 98 7.95 22.78 4.58
CA LEU A 98 9.33 23.20 4.37
C LEU A 98 9.82 22.82 2.96
N LEU A 99 9.57 21.59 2.52
CA LEU A 99 9.93 21.14 1.17
C LEU A 99 9.20 21.95 0.08
N ASN A 100 7.89 22.14 0.21
CA ASN A 100 7.08 22.91 -0.74
C ASN A 100 7.48 24.38 -0.81
N ALA A 101 7.91 24.97 0.32
CA ALA A 101 8.39 26.36 0.36
C ALA A 101 9.80 26.54 -0.22
N SER A 102 10.66 25.51 -0.11
CA SER A 102 12.06 25.57 -0.53
C SER A 102 12.33 25.01 -1.93
N ARG A 103 11.37 24.28 -2.52
CA ARG A 103 11.53 23.60 -3.81
C ARG A 103 10.32 23.81 -4.72
N PRO A 104 10.49 24.37 -5.93
CA PRO A 104 9.39 24.56 -6.87
C PRO A 104 8.89 23.25 -7.51
N ASP A 105 9.66 22.17 -7.40
CA ASP A 105 9.30 20.84 -7.90
C ASP A 105 8.62 19.95 -6.84
N VAL A 106 8.26 20.51 -5.69
CA VAL A 106 7.49 19.84 -4.63
C VAL A 106 6.11 20.46 -4.55
N HIS A 107 5.08 19.62 -4.55
CA HIS A 107 3.68 20.05 -4.44
C HIS A 107 3.02 19.42 -3.22
N TYR A 108 2.68 20.25 -2.24
CA TYR A 108 1.99 19.84 -1.03
C TYR A 108 0.65 20.55 -0.84
N PHE A 109 -0.40 19.76 -0.69
CA PHE A 109 -1.78 20.21 -0.49
C PHE A 109 -2.34 19.66 0.83
N PRO A 110 -2.33 20.44 1.92
CA PRO A 110 -2.93 19.99 3.17
C PRO A 110 -4.45 19.85 3.02
N ILE A 111 -5.01 18.77 3.58
CA ILE A 111 -6.46 18.54 3.65
C ILE A 111 -6.96 18.99 5.02
N GLY A 112 -7.97 19.85 5.05
CA GLY A 112 -8.68 20.23 6.27
C GLY A 112 -9.84 19.28 6.56
N ASP A 113 -9.84 18.69 7.76
CA ASP A 113 -10.94 17.94 8.38
C ASP A 113 -11.53 16.83 7.47
N HIS A 114 -10.64 16.09 6.78
CA HIS A 114 -10.93 14.96 5.87
C HIS A 114 -11.89 15.20 4.70
N ARG A 115 -12.49 16.39 4.56
CA ARG A 115 -13.57 16.65 3.57
C ARG A 115 -13.27 17.76 2.60
N THR A 116 -12.29 18.60 2.90
CA THR A 116 -11.97 19.77 2.08
C THR A 116 -10.72 19.48 1.26
N MET A 117 -10.89 18.95 0.06
CA MET A 117 -9.81 18.77 -0.91
C MET A 117 -9.56 20.09 -1.64
N SER A 118 -8.33 20.57 -1.63
CA SER A 118 -7.91 21.77 -2.39
C SER A 118 -7.71 21.49 -3.87
N LEU A 119 -7.66 20.22 -4.28
CA LEU A 119 -7.56 19.77 -5.66
C LEU A 119 -8.74 18.89 -6.03
N SER A 120 -9.16 18.96 -7.29
CA SER A 120 -10.05 17.93 -7.84
C SER A 120 -9.31 16.59 -7.97
N PRO A 121 -10.01 15.44 -7.92
CA PRO A 121 -9.38 14.13 -8.12
C PRO A 121 -8.56 14.04 -9.41
N ALA A 122 -9.04 14.64 -10.51
CA ALA A 122 -8.31 14.67 -11.78
C ALA A 122 -7.02 15.50 -11.71
N ALA A 123 -7.03 16.63 -11.00
CA ALA A 123 -5.83 17.44 -10.81
C ALA A 123 -4.79 16.73 -9.92
N ALA A 124 -5.24 16.10 -8.82
CA ALA A 124 -4.39 15.28 -7.98
C ALA A 124 -3.76 14.12 -8.76
N HIS A 125 -4.56 13.38 -9.55
CA HIS A 125 -4.06 12.30 -10.40
C HIS A 125 -3.00 12.79 -11.40
N ARG A 126 -3.22 13.91 -12.09
CA ARG A 126 -2.23 14.47 -13.03
C ARG A 126 -0.91 14.85 -12.33
N LEU A 127 -0.99 15.45 -11.15
CA LEU A 127 0.21 15.81 -10.38
C LEU A 127 0.94 14.58 -9.87
N MET A 128 0.22 13.55 -9.41
CA MET A 128 0.82 12.27 -9.04
C MET A 128 1.52 11.62 -10.25
N THR A 129 0.86 11.58 -11.42
CA THR A 129 1.44 11.01 -12.65
C THR A 129 2.71 11.73 -13.11
N SER A 130 2.86 13.00 -12.80
CA SER A 130 4.05 13.79 -13.16
C SER A 130 5.09 13.91 -12.03
N SER A 131 4.83 13.30 -10.88
CA SER A 131 5.71 13.33 -9.71
C SER A 131 6.50 12.05 -9.53
N LEU A 132 7.72 12.20 -9.01
CA LEU A 132 8.62 11.08 -8.76
C LEU A 132 8.28 10.35 -7.46
N LEU A 133 7.97 11.09 -6.39
CA LEU A 133 7.72 10.55 -5.05
C LEU A 133 6.33 10.89 -4.52
N CYS A 134 5.70 9.91 -3.87
CA CYS A 134 4.47 10.08 -3.11
C CYS A 134 4.66 9.55 -1.68
N PRO A 135 4.71 10.42 -0.65
CA PRO A 135 4.75 9.98 0.74
C PRO A 135 3.48 9.20 1.09
N ILE A 136 3.68 7.95 1.50
CA ILE A 136 2.61 7.08 1.96
C ILE A 136 2.79 6.90 3.47
N ILE A 137 2.01 7.65 4.25
CA ILE A 137 2.16 7.72 5.71
C ILE A 137 1.15 6.80 6.37
N GLN A 138 1.37 6.44 7.62
CA GLN A 138 0.34 5.85 8.47
C GLN A 138 -1.02 6.53 8.30
N GLY A 139 -2.06 5.71 8.31
CA GLY A 139 -3.38 6.07 7.79
C GLY A 139 -3.53 5.57 6.36
N ASP A 140 -2.58 5.86 5.46
CA ASP A 140 -2.66 5.57 4.02
C ASP A 140 -2.48 4.08 3.63
N LEU A 141 -2.13 3.18 4.58
CA LEU A 141 -1.69 1.80 4.29
C LEU A 141 -2.46 0.72 5.04
N PRO A 142 -2.49 -0.52 4.51
CA PRO A 142 -2.39 -0.93 3.09
C PRO A 142 -3.76 -0.87 2.37
N TYR A 143 -4.72 -0.17 2.96
CA TYR A 143 -6.13 -0.27 2.60
C TYR A 143 -6.78 1.05 2.22
N GLN A 144 -6.04 2.15 2.31
CA GLN A 144 -6.48 3.42 1.77
C GLN A 144 -5.96 3.55 0.34
N HIS A 145 -6.74 4.28 -0.45
CA HIS A 145 -6.57 4.40 -1.89
C HIS A 145 -5.18 4.91 -2.28
N ARG A 146 -4.51 5.68 -1.41
CA ARG A 146 -3.30 6.42 -1.74
C ARG A 146 -2.09 5.57 -2.17
N LEU A 147 -1.85 4.40 -1.56
CA LEU A 147 -0.76 3.52 -2.02
C LEU A 147 -1.03 3.05 -3.46
N PHE A 148 -2.25 2.60 -3.73
CA PHE A 148 -2.64 2.11 -5.05
C PHE A 148 -2.76 3.24 -6.07
N ASP A 149 -3.19 4.43 -5.65
CA ASP A 149 -3.17 5.64 -6.47
C ASP A 149 -1.72 5.97 -6.86
N ALA A 150 -0.78 5.91 -5.92
CA ALA A 150 0.64 6.15 -6.19
C ALA A 150 1.19 5.12 -7.19
N ILE A 151 0.85 3.83 -7.03
CA ILE A 151 1.24 2.77 -7.96
C ILE A 151 0.65 3.00 -9.35
N ALA A 152 -0.68 3.19 -9.44
CA ALA A 152 -1.39 3.36 -10.71
C ALA A 152 -0.88 4.59 -11.48
N THR A 153 -0.62 5.69 -10.76
CA THR A 153 -0.08 6.92 -11.34
C THR A 153 1.42 6.85 -11.63
N GLY A 154 2.14 5.83 -11.17
CA GLY A 154 3.59 5.74 -11.34
C GLY A 154 4.39 6.71 -10.46
N CYS A 155 3.81 7.13 -9.33
CA CYS A 155 4.46 7.96 -8.32
C CYS A 155 5.09 7.03 -7.27
N VAL A 156 6.42 7.00 -7.16
CA VAL A 156 7.13 6.03 -6.31
C VAL A 156 6.74 6.21 -4.84
N PRO A 157 6.18 5.19 -4.17
CA PRO A 157 5.82 5.27 -2.75
C PRO A 157 7.04 5.53 -1.87
N LEU A 158 6.98 6.60 -1.08
CA LEU A 158 7.93 6.88 -0.01
C LEU A 158 7.34 6.44 1.33
N LEU A 159 8.02 5.51 1.98
CA LEU A 159 7.60 4.83 3.19
C LEU A 159 8.57 5.08 4.34
N PHE A 160 8.06 5.03 5.56
CA PHE A 160 8.87 5.03 6.78
C PHE A 160 8.88 3.62 7.39
N ALA A 161 10.06 3.00 7.43
CA ALA A 161 10.27 1.64 7.89
C ALA A 161 10.80 1.64 9.32
N TYR A 162 10.17 0.88 10.22
CA TYR A 162 10.56 0.76 11.61
C TYR A 162 11.17 -0.62 11.86
N THR A 163 12.27 -0.66 12.62
CA THR A 163 12.79 -1.93 13.13
C THR A 163 11.92 -2.40 14.29
N THR A 164 11.31 -3.57 14.13
CA THR A 164 10.61 -4.30 15.19
C THR A 164 11.36 -5.58 15.52
N HIS A 165 10.99 -6.26 16.60
CA HIS A 165 11.50 -7.60 16.91
C HIS A 165 10.34 -8.59 16.95
N PHE A 166 10.46 -9.67 16.18
CA PHE A 166 9.52 -10.79 16.21
C PHE A 166 10.30 -12.05 16.59
N ASP A 167 9.88 -12.72 17.67
CA ASP A 167 10.55 -13.92 18.20
C ASP A 167 12.07 -13.70 18.44
N GLY A 168 12.42 -12.54 19.00
CA GLY A 168 13.82 -12.16 19.28
C GLY A 168 14.66 -11.76 18.06
N ARG A 169 14.11 -11.82 16.84
CA ARG A 169 14.82 -11.43 15.60
C ARG A 169 14.41 -10.02 15.15
N PRO A 170 15.35 -9.15 14.76
CA PRO A 170 15.03 -7.85 14.20
C PRO A 170 14.38 -8.04 12.83
N CYS A 171 13.27 -7.33 12.60
CA CYS A 171 12.45 -7.41 11.41
C CYS A 171 12.03 -5.99 11.00
N GLU A 172 11.99 -5.69 9.70
CA GLU A 172 11.50 -4.39 9.22
C GLU A 172 9.98 -4.45 9.10
N ALA A 173 9.31 -3.58 9.84
CA ALA A 173 7.87 -3.36 9.70
C ALA A 173 7.64 -1.97 9.10
N TRP A 174 6.87 -1.89 8.03
CA TRP A 174 6.31 -0.60 7.57
C TRP A 174 5.04 -0.33 8.37
N SER A 175 5.19 -0.38 9.69
CA SER A 175 4.05 -0.42 10.60
C SER A 175 4.48 -0.06 12.02
N TRP A 176 4.05 1.15 12.40
CA TRP A 176 3.75 1.65 13.75
C TRP A 176 4.92 1.79 14.72
N ASP A 177 4.82 2.86 15.50
CA ASP A 177 5.50 2.96 16.78
C ASP A 177 5.38 1.60 17.52
N PRO A 178 6.49 1.02 18.00
CA PRO A 178 6.50 -0.31 18.62
C PRO A 178 5.43 -0.48 19.72
N ALA A 179 5.10 0.58 20.43
CA ALA A 179 4.08 0.56 21.49
C ALA A 179 2.65 0.43 20.94
N THR A 180 2.39 0.99 19.77
CA THR A 180 1.08 0.93 19.10
C THR A 180 0.98 -0.20 18.09
N ALA A 181 2.08 -0.79 17.60
CA ALA A 181 2.07 -2.00 16.75
C ALA A 181 1.29 -3.17 17.38
N ARG A 182 1.23 -3.26 18.71
CA ARG A 182 0.38 -4.22 19.44
C ARG A 182 -1.13 -3.91 19.39
N ARG A 183 -1.51 -2.67 19.09
CA ARG A 183 -2.91 -2.14 19.08
C ARG A 183 -3.38 -1.70 17.69
N ALA A 184 -2.46 -1.65 16.74
CA ALA A 184 -2.57 -1.26 15.34
C ALA A 184 -3.26 -2.34 14.50
N LEU A 185 -4.56 -2.43 14.67
CA LEU A 185 -5.40 -3.41 14.01
C LEU A 185 -5.64 -3.03 12.54
N TRP A 186 -4.63 -2.91 11.68
CA TRP A 186 -4.85 -2.67 10.24
C TRP A 186 -3.74 -3.36 9.45
N GLY A 187 -3.82 -4.68 9.37
CA GLY A 187 -2.86 -5.51 8.67
C GLY A 187 -3.47 -6.83 8.24
N PHE A 188 -2.79 -7.46 7.30
CA PHE A 188 -3.07 -8.81 6.81
C PHE A 188 -3.08 -9.81 7.96
N PRO A 189 -3.79 -10.93 7.83
CA PRO A 189 -3.74 -11.98 8.84
C PRO A 189 -2.30 -12.40 9.09
N GLN A 190 -1.88 -12.25 10.33
CA GLN A 190 -0.68 -12.87 10.86
C GLN A 190 -0.88 -14.38 10.78
N ASN A 191 -0.50 -14.99 9.65
CA ASN A 191 0.00 -16.34 9.73
C ASN A 191 1.22 -16.25 10.64
N ARG A 192 1.08 -16.75 11.87
CA ARG A 192 1.98 -16.58 13.03
C ARG A 192 3.44 -17.03 12.80
N VAL A 193 3.85 -17.36 11.57
CA VAL A 193 5.06 -18.13 11.29
C VAL A 193 6.05 -17.39 10.36
N GLN A 194 5.72 -16.30 9.65
CA GLN A 194 6.67 -15.85 8.60
C GLN A 194 6.80 -14.36 8.22
N ALA A 195 5.96 -13.42 8.68
CA ALA A 195 6.02 -12.07 8.14
C ALA A 195 6.95 -11.13 8.93
N CYS A 196 8.24 -11.46 8.98
CA CYS A 196 9.30 -10.49 9.34
C CYS A 196 9.61 -9.49 8.22
N CYS A 197 8.92 -9.62 7.09
CA CYS A 197 9.03 -8.75 5.93
C CYS A 197 7.60 -8.30 5.58
N ILE A 198 7.28 -7.07 5.92
CA ILE A 198 6.00 -6.43 5.57
C ILE A 198 5.72 -6.47 4.06
N GLU A 199 6.76 -6.58 3.23
CA GLU A 199 6.65 -6.79 1.79
C GLU A 199 5.83 -8.04 1.48
N HIS A 200 5.95 -9.11 2.27
CA HIS A 200 5.16 -10.33 2.12
C HIS A 200 3.70 -10.16 2.52
N THR A 201 3.38 -9.05 3.19
CA THR A 201 2.00 -8.70 3.47
C THR A 201 1.37 -7.95 2.31
N LEU A 202 2.13 -7.36 1.40
CA LEU A 202 1.54 -6.59 0.30
C LEU A 202 1.06 -7.50 -0.84
N PRO A 203 0.08 -7.06 -1.64
CA PRO A 203 -0.39 -7.83 -2.79
C PRO A 203 0.74 -8.14 -3.75
N TYR A 204 0.67 -9.32 -4.34
CA TYR A 204 1.55 -9.78 -5.41
C TYR A 204 3.02 -9.88 -4.98
N HIS A 205 3.31 -10.03 -3.68
CA HIS A 205 4.69 -10.10 -3.17
C HIS A 205 5.56 -11.22 -3.78
N ARG A 206 4.93 -12.24 -4.39
CA ARG A 206 5.63 -13.32 -5.10
C ARG A 206 6.08 -12.93 -6.50
N THR A 207 5.40 -11.96 -7.12
CA THR A 207 5.63 -11.54 -8.51
C THR A 207 6.10 -10.08 -8.61
N VAL A 208 6.00 -9.32 -7.52
CA VAL A 208 6.43 -7.93 -7.39
C VAL A 208 7.37 -7.81 -6.19
N ASP A 209 8.64 -7.49 -6.46
CA ASP A 209 9.56 -7.07 -5.41
C ASP A 209 9.27 -5.61 -5.03
N TRP A 210 8.59 -5.45 -3.90
CA TRP A 210 8.23 -4.15 -3.35
C TRP A 210 9.43 -3.25 -3.03
N ARG A 211 10.62 -3.81 -2.83
CA ARG A 211 11.84 -3.02 -2.59
C ARG A 211 12.31 -2.31 -3.84
N GLU A 212 12.01 -2.86 -5.01
CA GLU A 212 12.38 -2.24 -6.28
C GLU A 212 11.48 -1.05 -6.62
N ILE A 213 10.21 -1.09 -6.20
CA ILE A 213 9.22 -0.06 -6.55
C ILE A 213 8.89 0.92 -5.43
N THR A 214 9.57 0.85 -4.28
CA THR A 214 9.38 1.78 -3.15
C THR A 214 10.68 2.38 -2.65
N VAL A 215 10.57 3.49 -1.92
CA VAL A 215 11.64 4.14 -1.17
C VAL A 215 11.35 4.02 0.30
N ARG A 216 12.37 3.67 1.08
CA ARG A 216 12.27 3.49 2.52
C ARG A 216 13.20 4.48 3.21
N LEU A 217 12.65 5.22 4.17
CA LEU A 217 13.41 5.97 5.17
C LEU A 217 13.24 5.30 6.52
N ASP A 218 14.25 5.40 7.38
CA ASP A 218 14.13 4.94 8.76
C ASP A 218 13.00 5.68 9.48
N GLY A 219 12.08 4.95 10.10
CA GLY A 219 10.98 5.49 10.87
C GLY A 219 11.42 6.28 12.11
N ALA A 220 12.62 6.03 12.63
CA ALA A 220 13.25 6.86 13.66
C ALA A 220 13.45 8.31 13.20
N LEU A 221 13.55 8.55 11.88
CA LEU A 221 13.63 9.89 11.29
C LEU A 221 12.41 10.73 11.65
N LEU A 222 11.21 10.15 11.80
CA LEU A 222 10.00 10.88 12.19
C LEU A 222 10.03 11.41 13.63
N SER A 223 11.04 11.06 14.43
CA SER A 223 11.28 11.65 15.74
C SER A 223 12.28 12.81 15.71
N ARG A 224 12.84 13.14 14.54
CA ARG A 224 13.79 14.25 14.34
C ARG A 224 13.06 15.57 14.04
N PRO A 225 13.74 16.72 14.19
CA PRO A 225 13.22 18.01 13.74
C PRO A 225 12.84 18.01 12.26
N ALA A 226 11.84 18.81 11.87
CA ALA A 226 11.28 18.79 10.52
C ALA A 226 12.31 19.09 9.43
N GLU A 227 13.29 19.93 9.73
CA GLU A 227 14.40 20.31 8.85
C GLU A 227 15.31 19.13 8.55
N GLU A 228 15.57 18.24 9.52
CA GLU A 228 16.36 17.03 9.31
C GLU A 228 15.63 16.04 8.40
N ILE A 229 14.33 15.86 8.62
CA ILE A 229 13.50 14.99 7.78
C ILE A 229 13.42 15.55 6.37
N ALA A 230 13.22 16.86 6.22
CA ALA A 230 13.17 17.53 4.92
C ALA A 230 14.50 17.37 4.17
N ARG A 231 15.64 17.56 4.84
CA ARG A 231 16.96 17.31 4.25
C ARG A 231 17.12 15.88 3.78
N ALA A 232 16.74 14.90 4.60
CA ALA A 232 16.84 13.48 4.23
C ALA A 232 15.98 13.12 3.02
N ILE A 233 14.78 13.68 2.89
CA ILE A 233 13.92 13.50 1.71
C ILE A 233 14.54 14.21 0.49
N ALA A 234 15.00 15.45 0.66
CA ALA A 234 15.57 16.25 -0.43
C ALA A 234 16.91 15.71 -0.94
N SER A 235 17.63 14.94 -0.13
CA SER A 235 18.90 14.30 -0.49
C SER A 235 18.74 12.94 -1.19
N LEU A 236 17.51 12.45 -1.38
CA LEU A 236 17.28 11.22 -2.15
C LEU A 236 17.78 11.39 -3.58
N ASP A 237 18.59 10.44 -4.06
CA ASP A 237 19.14 10.48 -5.41
C ASP A 237 18.04 10.34 -6.47
N ARG A 238 17.84 11.40 -7.26
CA ARG A 238 16.83 11.43 -8.32
C ARG A 238 17.04 10.32 -9.36
N ALA A 239 18.29 9.98 -9.68
CA ALA A 239 18.57 8.94 -10.67
C ALA A 239 18.12 7.55 -10.17
N ALA A 240 18.47 7.20 -8.93
CA ALA A 240 17.97 5.98 -8.28
C ALA A 240 16.43 5.95 -8.21
N LEU A 241 15.79 7.08 -7.93
CA LEU A 241 14.33 7.17 -7.91
C LEU A 241 13.69 6.96 -9.28
N GLU A 242 14.29 7.47 -10.36
CA GLU A 242 13.82 7.23 -11.73
C GLU A 242 13.94 5.76 -12.14
N LEU A 243 14.99 5.06 -11.70
CA LEU A 243 15.11 3.62 -11.90
C LEU A 243 13.95 2.87 -11.22
N LYS A 244 13.62 3.24 -9.97
CA LYS A 244 12.46 2.68 -9.26
C LYS A 244 11.14 2.99 -9.98
N ARG A 245 11.02 4.19 -10.55
CA ARG A 245 9.82 4.61 -11.28
C ARG A 245 9.64 3.84 -12.59
N ARG A 246 10.72 3.58 -13.33
CA ARG A 246 10.70 2.69 -14.52
C ARG A 246 10.28 1.28 -14.12
N ARG A 247 10.84 0.75 -13.03
CA ARG A 247 10.43 -0.55 -12.52
C ARG A 247 8.96 -0.58 -12.10
N LEU A 248 8.48 0.50 -11.49
CA LEU A 248 7.06 0.66 -11.16
C LEU A 248 6.18 0.68 -12.42
N GLU A 249 6.61 1.32 -13.50
CA GLU A 249 5.88 1.32 -14.77
C GLU A 249 5.66 -0.09 -15.32
N GLU A 250 6.66 -0.96 -15.22
CA GLU A 250 6.60 -2.34 -15.69
C GLU A 250 5.57 -3.19 -14.93
N VAL A 251 5.36 -2.90 -13.63
CA VAL A 251 4.53 -3.74 -12.76
C VAL A 251 3.19 -3.12 -12.39
N ARG A 252 2.99 -1.80 -12.54
CA ARG A 252 1.77 -1.12 -12.08
C ARG A 252 0.49 -1.61 -12.76
N GLN A 253 0.57 -2.15 -13.98
CA GLN A 253 -0.60 -2.74 -14.65
C GLN A 253 -1.19 -3.92 -13.86
N ARG A 254 -0.36 -4.65 -13.10
CA ARG A 254 -0.79 -5.73 -12.20
C ARG A 254 -1.66 -5.27 -11.04
N PHE A 255 -1.77 -3.96 -10.81
CA PHE A 255 -2.54 -3.37 -9.71
C PHE A 255 -3.86 -2.73 -10.17
N VAL A 256 -4.17 -2.80 -11.46
CA VAL A 256 -5.42 -2.31 -12.04
C VAL A 256 -6.11 -3.42 -12.84
N TYR A 257 -7.40 -3.29 -13.10
CA TYR A 257 -8.13 -4.26 -13.92
C TYR A 257 -8.06 -3.91 -15.39
N ASP A 258 -7.71 -4.87 -16.24
CA ASP A 258 -7.81 -4.75 -17.70
C ASP A 258 -9.01 -5.54 -18.20
N TRP A 259 -10.12 -4.86 -18.45
CA TRP A 259 -11.35 -5.51 -18.91
C TRP A 259 -11.25 -6.06 -20.33
N SER A 260 -10.24 -5.64 -21.08
CA SER A 260 -9.99 -6.20 -22.41
C SER A 260 -9.29 -7.55 -22.37
N GLY A 261 -8.72 -7.93 -21.21
CA GLY A 261 -7.98 -9.18 -21.02
C GLY A 261 -6.70 -9.28 -21.87
N LYS A 262 -6.15 -8.15 -22.32
CA LYS A 262 -4.97 -8.11 -23.21
C LYS A 262 -3.65 -8.08 -22.45
N SER A 263 -3.68 -7.75 -21.16
CA SER A 263 -2.50 -7.63 -20.31
C SER A 263 -2.69 -8.35 -18.99
N ALA A 264 -1.58 -8.79 -18.38
CA ALA A 264 -1.58 -9.29 -17.02
C ALA A 264 -1.93 -8.14 -16.06
N ASP A 265 -3.05 -8.30 -15.37
CA ASP A 265 -3.72 -7.27 -14.59
C ASP A 265 -3.92 -7.73 -13.13
N ALA A 266 -4.71 -6.99 -12.36
CA ALA A 266 -5.03 -7.33 -10.97
C ALA A 266 -5.75 -8.66 -10.84
N PHE A 267 -6.65 -8.99 -11.77
CA PHE A 267 -7.34 -10.28 -11.76
C PHE A 267 -6.35 -11.43 -11.98
N SER A 268 -5.55 -11.32 -13.04
CA SER A 268 -4.54 -12.31 -13.40
C SER A 268 -3.54 -12.54 -12.25
N SER A 269 -3.05 -11.47 -11.64
CA SER A 269 -2.11 -11.53 -10.51
C SER A 269 -2.76 -12.14 -9.25
N THR A 270 -4.06 -11.92 -9.04
CA THR A 270 -4.81 -12.60 -7.96
C THR A 270 -4.92 -14.10 -8.23
N ILE A 271 -5.19 -14.52 -9.47
CA ILE A 271 -5.23 -15.96 -9.82
C ILE A 271 -3.85 -16.60 -9.61
N GLU A 272 -2.76 -15.93 -10.00
CA GLU A 272 -1.39 -16.39 -9.76
C GLU A 272 -1.14 -16.63 -8.26
N GLU A 273 -1.53 -15.70 -7.39
CA GLU A 273 -1.39 -15.86 -5.95
C GLU A 273 -2.25 -17.01 -5.39
N VAL A 274 -3.48 -17.16 -5.88
CA VAL A 274 -4.38 -18.26 -5.52
C VAL A 274 -3.73 -19.60 -5.87
N CYS A 275 -3.30 -19.78 -7.12
CA CYS A 275 -2.67 -21.01 -7.59
C CYS A 275 -1.41 -21.33 -6.78
N ALA A 276 -0.57 -20.32 -6.55
CA ALA A 276 0.66 -20.48 -5.79
C ALA A 276 0.40 -20.76 -4.29
N HIS A 277 -0.72 -20.30 -3.72
CA HIS A 277 -1.15 -20.65 -2.37
C HIS A 277 -1.69 -22.08 -2.30
N LEU A 278 -2.36 -22.54 -3.35
CA LEU A 278 -2.92 -23.89 -3.44
C LEU A 278 -1.88 -24.96 -3.84
N GLY A 279 -0.66 -24.56 -4.25
CA GLY A 279 0.36 -25.47 -4.73
C GLY A 279 0.06 -26.02 -6.14
N VAL A 280 -0.70 -25.27 -6.93
CA VAL A 280 -1.01 -25.59 -8.32
C VAL A 280 -0.01 -24.83 -9.20
N SER A 281 0.91 -25.57 -9.82
CA SER A 281 1.88 -25.05 -10.80
C SER A 281 1.36 -25.18 -12.22
#